data_AF-A0A258B7C6-F1
#
_entry.id   AF-A0A258B7C6-F1
#
_cell.length_a   1.000
_cell.length_b   1.000
_cell.length_c   1.000
_cell.angle_alpha   90.00
_cell.angle_beta   90.00
_cell.angle_gamma   90.00
#
_symmetry.space_group_name_H-M   'P 1'
#
loop_
_entity.id
_entity.type
_entity.pdbx_description
1 polymer ?
#
loop_
_entity_poly.entity_id
_entity_poly.type
_entity_poly.pdbx_seq_one_letter_code
_entity_poly.pdbx_strand_id
1 'polypeptide(L)' 'KASGKHIPYDIVARRPGDIAACYADPSLAERELGWKASLSIEKACEDSWRWQSGNPEGYGK' A
#
# COMPACT_ATOMS: atom_id res chain seq x y z
N LYS A 1 8.80 -9.10 5.43
CA LYS A 1 9.07 -8.38 6.70
C LYS A 1 7.80 -8.25 7.54
N ALA A 2 6.77 -7.51 7.12
CA ALA A 2 5.50 -7.42 7.86
C ALA A 2 4.82 -8.78 8.14
N SER A 3 4.72 -9.65 7.13
CA SER A 3 4.07 -10.95 7.27
C SER A 3 4.94 -12.06 7.86
N GLY A 4 6.26 -11.85 7.95
CA GLY A 4 7.22 -12.92 8.23
C GLY A 4 7.27 -14.05 7.17
N LYS A 5 6.51 -13.96 6.08
CA LYS A 5 6.37 -15.01 5.06
C LYS A 5 7.08 -14.64 3.76
N HIS A 6 7.50 -15.66 3.01
CA HIS A 6 7.89 -15.51 1.62
C HIS A 6 6.64 -15.29 0.75
N ILE A 7 6.70 -14.33 -0.17
CA ILE A 7 5.61 -14.03 -1.11
C ILE A 7 6.10 -14.42 -2.51
N PRO A 8 5.64 -15.56 -3.07
CA PRO A 8 6.00 -15.95 -4.43
C PRO A 8 5.38 -14.96 -5.44
N TYR A 9 6.12 -14.65 -6.51
CA TYR A 9 5.65 -13.82 -7.61
C TYR A 9 6.26 -14.29 -8.93
N ASP A 10 5.54 -14.06 -10.02
CA ASP A 10 6.00 -14.30 -11.39
C ASP A 10 5.87 -13.03 -12.22
N ILE A 11 6.83 -12.81 -13.12
CA ILE A 11 6.77 -11.70 -14.06
C ILE A 11 5.90 -12.14 -15.25
N VAL A 12 4.78 -11.44 -15.44
CA VAL A 12 3.82 -11.70 -16.51
C VAL A 12 3.76 -10.52 -17.49
N ALA A 13 2.96 -10.66 -18.55
CA ALA A 13 2.75 -9.59 -19.52
C ALA A 13 2.22 -8.30 -18.87
N ARG A 14 2.53 -7.15 -19.48
CA ARG A 14 2.02 -5.86 -19.01
C ARG A 14 0.49 -5.84 -19.07
N ARG A 15 -0.14 -5.30 -18.02
CA ARG A 15 -1.58 -5.07 -18.01
C ARG A 15 -1.93 -3.91 -18.96
N PRO A 16 -2.89 -4.08 -19.88
CA PRO A 16 -3.31 -2.99 -20.76
C PRO A 16 -3.78 -1.77 -19.95
N GLY A 17 -3.27 -0.59 -20.30
CA GLY A 17 -3.60 0.67 -19.62
C GLY A 17 -2.65 1.07 -18.48
N ASP A 18 -1.76 0.19 -18.02
CA ASP A 18 -0.77 0.56 -17.01
C ASP A 18 0.30 1.51 -17.60
N ILE A 19 0.54 2.62 -16.90
CA ILE A 19 1.69 3.52 -17.14
C ILE A 19 2.90 3.06 -16.32
N ALA A 20 4.10 3.52 -16.69
CA ALA A 20 5.34 3.07 -16.06
C ALA A 20 5.49 3.49 -14.58
N ALA A 21 5.14 4.74 -14.24
CA ALA A 21 5.23 5.26 -12.88
C ALA A 21 4.25 6.42 -12.68
N CYS A 22 3.74 6.57 -11.46
CA CYS A 22 2.87 7.67 -11.07
C CYS A 22 3.07 7.97 -9.58
N TYR A 23 3.32 9.23 -9.25
CA TYR A 23 3.49 9.73 -7.88
C TYR A 23 3.11 11.21 -7.81
N ALA A 24 2.79 11.68 -6.61
CA ALA A 24 2.37 13.06 -6.37
C ALA A 24 3.52 13.94 -5.89
N ASP A 25 3.47 15.24 -6.23
CA ASP A 25 4.11 16.29 -5.46
C ASP A 25 3.09 16.81 -4.42
N PRO A 26 3.27 16.50 -3.11
CA PRO A 26 2.31 16.85 -2.08
C PRO A 26 2.48 18.28 -1.55
N SER A 27 3.42 19.07 -2.08
CA SER A 27 3.83 20.35 -1.50
C SER A 27 2.69 21.38 -1.42
N LEU A 28 1.71 21.35 -2.32
CA LEU A 28 0.53 22.22 -2.24
C LEU A 28 -0.37 21.87 -1.05
N ALA A 29 -0.63 20.58 -0.81
CA ALA A 29 -1.45 20.14 0.32
C ALA A 29 -0.77 20.46 1.66
N GLU A 30 0.56 20.34 1.73
CA GLU A 30 1.33 20.70 2.92
C GLU A 30 1.22 22.20 3.22
N ARG A 31 1.30 23.07 2.21
CA ARG A 31 1.20 24.53 2.39
C ARG A 31 -0.21 25.00 2.74
N GLU A 32 -1.22 24.59 1.98
CA GLU A 32 -2.56 25.16 2.07
C GLU A 32 -3.42 24.50 3.16
N LEU A 33 -3.22 23.20 3.38
CA LEU A 33 -4.01 22.41 4.34
C LEU A 33 -3.25 22.14 5.64
N GLY A 34 -1.94 22.44 5.68
CA GLY A 34 -1.07 21.99 6.77
C GLY A 34 -0.99 20.47 6.90
N TRP A 35 -1.34 19.73 5.83
CA TRP A 35 -1.49 18.28 5.87
C TRP A 35 -0.35 17.58 5.14
N LYS A 36 0.13 16.47 5.73
CA LYS A 36 1.14 15.59 5.15
C LYS A 36 0.91 14.16 5.58
N ALA A 37 1.14 13.21 4.68
CA ALA A 37 1.16 11.79 5.03
C ALA A 37 2.29 11.51 6.04
N SER A 38 1.95 10.97 7.20
CA SER A 38 2.88 10.74 8.32
C SER A 38 3.33 9.29 8.47
N LEU A 39 2.67 8.35 7.77
CA LEU A 39 2.94 6.92 7.87
C LEU A 39 3.83 6.45 6.71
N SER A 40 4.78 5.57 7.00
CA SER A 40 5.67 4.98 6.01
C SER A 40 5.02 3.77 5.29
N ILE A 41 5.68 3.30 4.23
CA ILE A 41 5.27 2.09 3.51
C ILE A 41 5.32 0.86 4.43
N GLU A 42 6.34 0.76 5.31
CA GLU A 42 6.45 -0.34 6.28
C GLU A 42 5.24 -0.38 7.19
N LYS A 43 4.81 0.78 7.70
CA LYS A 43 3.64 0.89 8.57
C LYS A 43 2.35 0.50 7.82
N ALA A 44 2.20 0.96 6.58
CA ALA A 44 1.09 0.55 5.73
C ALA A 44 1.05 -0.97 5.50
N CYS A 45 2.20 -1.61 5.25
CA CYS A 45 2.30 -3.06 5.09
C CYS A 45 1.99 -3.82 6.39
N GLU A 46 2.45 -3.33 7.54
CA GLU A 46 2.18 -3.93 8.86
C GLU A 46 0.69 -3.89 9.20
N ASP A 47 0.04 -2.74 9.01
CA ASP A 47 -1.38 -2.57 9.33
C ASP A 47 -2.25 -3.40 8.36
N SER A 48 -1.88 -3.45 7.07
CA SER A 48 -2.53 -4.33 6.09
C SER A 48 -2.40 -5.80 6.46
N TRP A 49 -1.21 -6.25 6.87
CA TRP A 49 -1.01 -7.64 7.28
C TRP A 49 -1.74 -7.98 8.58
N ARG A 50 -1.75 -7.06 9.55
CA ARG A 50 -2.51 -7.23 10.80
C ARG A 50 -3.99 -7.42 10.53
N TRP A 51 -4.57 -6.62 9.62
CA TRP A 51 -5.94 -6.81 9.19
C TRP A 51 -6.14 -8.17 8.52
N GLN A 52 -5.37 -8.49 7.49
CA GLN A 52 -5.54 -9.73 6.71
C GLN A 52 -5.32 -11.00 7.54
N SER A 53 -4.37 -10.98 8.48
CA SER A 53 -4.10 -12.13 9.36
C SER A 53 -5.15 -12.32 10.44
N GLY A 54 -5.77 -11.24 10.93
CA GLY A 54 -6.90 -11.30 11.87
C GLY A 54 -8.25 -11.55 11.19
N ASN A 55 -8.36 -11.25 9.90
CA ASN A 55 -9.59 -11.33 9.11
C ASN A 55 -9.30 -12.07 7.79
N PRO A 56 -9.02 -13.39 7.83
CA PRO A 56 -8.58 -14.15 6.66
C PRO A 56 -9.61 -14.10 5.51
N GLU A 57 -10.90 -14.11 5.84
CA GLU A 57 -12.02 -14.05 4.88
C GLU A 57 -12.63 -12.63 4.76
N GLY A 58 -11.95 -11.61 5.28
CA GLY A 58 -12.47 -10.25 5.35
C GLY A 58 -13.55 -10.07 6.42
N TYR A 59 -14.51 -9.18 6.17
CA TYR A 59 -15.62 -8.94 7.09
C TYR A 59 -16.55 -10.16 7.17
N GLY A 60 -16.94 -10.54 8.39
CA GLY A 60 -18.02 -11.50 8.60
C GLY A 60 -19.36 -10.98 8.08
N LYS A 61 -20.30 -11.90 7.82
CA LYS A 61 -21.70 -11.56 7.59
C LYS A 61 -22.41 -11.21 8.90
#